data_AF-A0A845GX68-F1
#
_entry.id   AF-A0A845GX68-F1
#
_cell.length_a   1.000
_cell.length_b   1.000
_cell.length_c   1.000
_cell.angle_alpha   90.00
_cell.angle_beta   90.00
_cell.angle_gamma   90.00
#
_symmetry.space_group_name_H-M   'P 1'
#
loop_
_entity.id
_entity.type
_entity.pdbx_description
1 polymer ?
#
loop_
_entity_poly.entity_id
_entity_poly.type
_entity_poly.pdbx_seq_one_letter_code
_entity_poly.pdbx_strand_id
1 'polypeptide(L)'
;MFKKSLVCCVLTGAMLGAVSVPAMSAPKAVQTASRLDRLLAPIKSKQDLERYLAVTPEYQSAFSVLTPASRRAFIDSLTFNQNGLTGFSYRDLQAELTPTQIDKILALFGARNTIALMQPVRVVSAKDRKLIAARSFSRCGSSECGEDGGGYSDDPGGGWDDGGDSNEPAEPAEPPSPPAPDPNDTTDKDVAGYACTARATCEVKNFSICRKGC
;
A
#
# COMPACT_ATOMS: atom_id res chain seq x y z
N MET A 1 -28.79 -13.32 -77.04
CA MET A 1 -27.73 -12.68 -77.86
C MET A 1 -26.76 -11.98 -76.92
N PHE A 2 -25.46 -12.13 -77.20
CA PHE A 2 -24.34 -11.89 -76.30
C PHE A 2 -23.88 -10.42 -76.20
N LYS A 3 -23.30 -10.10 -75.01
CA LYS A 3 -22.05 -9.34 -74.75
C LYS A 3 -22.05 -7.80 -74.65
N LYS A 4 -21.56 -7.37 -73.46
CA LYS A 4 -20.47 -6.41 -73.16
C LYS A 4 -20.84 -5.08 -72.48
N SER A 5 -20.43 -4.96 -71.22
CA SER A 5 -19.76 -3.80 -70.55
C SER A 5 -19.88 -4.00 -69.04
N LEU A 6 -19.01 -3.51 -68.15
CA LEU A 6 -17.66 -2.96 -68.16
C LEU A 6 -17.35 -2.79 -66.65
N VAL A 7 -16.18 -3.25 -66.21
CA VAL A 7 -15.40 -2.77 -65.05
C VAL A 7 -16.14 -2.21 -63.83
N CYS A 8 -16.03 -2.89 -62.69
CA CYS A 8 -15.69 -2.18 -61.45
C CYS A 8 -14.89 -3.08 -60.50
N CYS A 9 -13.62 -2.73 -60.38
CA CYS A 9 -12.69 -3.24 -59.39
C CYS A 9 -13.12 -2.67 -58.03
N VAL A 10 -13.59 -3.49 -57.10
CA VAL A 10 -13.70 -3.10 -55.69
C VAL A 10 -13.03 -4.17 -54.84
N LEU A 11 -11.72 -3.98 -54.67
CA LEU A 11 -10.93 -4.53 -53.59
C LEU A 11 -11.37 -3.84 -52.29
N THR A 12 -12.18 -4.50 -51.46
CA THR A 12 -12.36 -4.11 -50.06
C THR A 12 -11.57 -5.06 -49.18
N GLY A 13 -10.29 -4.73 -48.99
CA GLY A 13 -9.47 -5.29 -47.93
C GLY A 13 -9.98 -4.80 -46.58
N ALA A 14 -10.48 -5.73 -45.76
CA ALA A 14 -10.77 -5.48 -44.36
C ALA A 14 -9.44 -5.39 -43.59
N MET A 15 -8.89 -4.17 -43.47
CA MET A 15 -7.82 -3.89 -42.53
C MET A 15 -8.40 -3.95 -41.10
N LEU A 16 -8.15 -5.06 -40.40
CA LEU A 16 -8.26 -5.11 -38.95
C LEU A 16 -7.16 -4.23 -38.35
N GLY A 17 -7.48 -2.95 -38.16
CA GLY A 17 -6.65 -2.03 -37.38
C GLY A 17 -6.73 -2.43 -35.90
N ALA A 18 -5.64 -2.97 -35.37
CA ALA A 18 -5.44 -3.06 -33.93
C ALA A 18 -5.42 -1.64 -33.35
N VAL A 19 -6.50 -1.24 -32.70
CA VAL A 19 -6.53 -0.03 -31.89
C VAL A 19 -5.62 -0.24 -30.68
N SER A 20 -4.42 0.33 -30.76
CA SER A 20 -3.49 0.43 -29.63
C SER A 20 -4.14 1.31 -28.56
N VAL A 21 -4.52 0.69 -27.44
CA VAL A 21 -5.05 1.41 -26.27
C VAL A 21 -3.87 2.09 -25.58
N PRO A 22 -3.85 3.43 -25.44
CA PRO A 22 -2.76 4.10 -24.76
C PRO A 22 -2.75 3.72 -23.28
N ALA A 23 -1.58 3.30 -22.79
CA ALA A 23 -1.32 3.02 -21.39
C ALA A 23 -1.59 4.29 -20.55
N MET A 24 -2.66 4.26 -19.75
CA MET A 24 -2.97 5.32 -18.79
C MET A 24 -1.88 5.35 -17.71
N SER A 25 -1.16 6.47 -17.64
CA SER A 25 -0.14 6.73 -16.63
C SER A 25 -0.78 6.80 -15.23
N ALA A 26 -0.36 5.92 -14.32
CA ALA A 26 -0.95 5.70 -13.00
C ALA A 26 -0.66 6.71 -11.85
N PRO A 27 0.19 7.77 -11.93
CA PRO A 27 0.51 8.56 -10.74
C PRO A 27 -0.59 9.54 -10.32
N LYS A 28 -1.41 10.07 -11.25
CA LYS A 28 -2.44 11.07 -10.91
C LYS A 28 -3.63 10.48 -10.16
N ALA A 29 -4.03 9.24 -10.47
CA ALA A 29 -5.24 8.64 -9.89
C ALA A 29 -5.09 8.33 -8.38
N VAL A 30 -3.94 7.79 -7.95
CA VAL A 30 -3.68 7.42 -6.55
C VAL A 30 -3.53 8.64 -5.64
N GLN A 31 -2.86 9.68 -6.13
CA GLN A 31 -2.76 10.96 -5.42
C GLN A 31 -4.13 11.63 -5.26
N THR A 32 -4.98 11.53 -6.28
CA THR A 32 -6.35 12.08 -6.25
C THR A 32 -7.21 11.36 -5.22
N ALA A 33 -7.15 10.03 -5.17
CA ALA A 33 -7.90 9.23 -4.20
C ALA A 33 -7.48 9.51 -2.75
N SER A 34 -6.17 9.59 -2.47
CA SER A 34 -5.66 9.86 -1.12
C SER A 34 -6.01 11.29 -0.65
N ARG A 35 -5.97 12.26 -1.56
CA ARG A 35 -6.41 13.64 -1.29
C ARG A 35 -7.91 13.69 -1.00
N LEU A 36 -8.72 12.96 -1.77
CA LEU A 36 -10.16 12.89 -1.58
C LEU A 36 -10.51 12.23 -0.24
N ASP A 37 -9.89 11.11 0.11
CA ASP A 37 -10.07 10.44 1.41
C ASP A 37 -9.79 11.40 2.58
N ARG A 38 -8.74 12.23 2.49
CA ARG A 38 -8.43 13.24 3.51
C ARG A 38 -9.47 14.37 3.58
N LEU A 39 -10.00 14.80 2.44
CA LEU A 39 -11.01 15.87 2.39
C LEU A 39 -12.34 15.42 3.00
N LEU A 40 -12.71 14.17 2.75
CA LEU A 40 -13.97 13.56 3.22
C LEU A 40 -13.87 12.97 4.64
N ALA A 41 -12.68 12.94 5.23
CA ALA A 41 -12.45 12.40 6.57
C ALA A 41 -13.29 13.13 7.64
N PRO A 42 -14.10 12.42 8.45
CA PRO A 42 -14.83 13.01 9.57
C PRO A 42 -13.93 13.57 10.68
N ILE A 43 -12.76 12.97 10.92
CA ILE A 43 -11.87 13.32 12.03
C ILE A 43 -10.57 13.89 11.46
N LYS A 44 -10.38 15.20 11.62
CA LYS A 44 -9.19 15.93 11.14
C LYS A 44 -8.34 16.49 12.29
N SER A 45 -8.87 16.52 13.50
CA SER A 45 -8.19 17.07 14.66
C SER A 45 -8.45 16.25 15.91
N LYS A 46 -7.66 16.49 16.96
CA LYS A 46 -7.90 15.91 18.29
C LYS A 46 -9.28 16.28 18.84
N GLN A 47 -9.73 17.53 18.61
CA GLN A 47 -11.05 17.97 19.03
C GLN A 47 -12.18 17.23 18.29
N ASP A 48 -12.00 16.94 17.00
CA ASP A 48 -12.98 16.15 16.24
C ASP A 48 -13.04 14.70 16.73
N LEU A 49 -11.88 14.13 17.12
CA LEU A 49 -11.81 12.80 17.71
C LEU A 49 -12.54 12.76 19.05
N GLU A 50 -12.26 13.69 19.94
CA GLU A 50 -12.94 13.81 21.24
C GLU A 50 -14.45 13.97 21.06
N ARG A 51 -14.89 14.81 20.10
CA ARG A 51 -16.30 14.96 19.76
C ARG A 51 -16.89 13.65 19.25
N TYR A 52 -16.21 12.96 18.33
CA TYR A 52 -16.66 11.68 17.79
C TYR A 52 -16.85 10.64 18.90
N LEU A 53 -15.90 10.54 19.83
CA LEU A 53 -15.95 9.61 20.96
C LEU A 53 -17.05 9.97 21.96
N ALA A 54 -17.34 11.25 22.17
CA ALA A 54 -18.37 11.71 23.10
C ALA A 54 -19.80 11.48 22.56
N VAL A 55 -20.02 11.63 21.25
CA VAL A 55 -21.36 11.53 20.65
C VAL A 55 -21.70 10.13 20.14
N THR A 56 -20.69 9.31 19.84
CA THR A 56 -20.89 7.98 19.26
C THR A 56 -20.90 6.93 20.36
N PRO A 57 -22.00 6.19 20.58
CA PRO A 57 -22.02 5.10 21.54
C PRO A 57 -20.97 4.04 21.21
N GLU A 58 -20.37 3.43 22.25
CA GLU A 58 -19.24 2.49 22.05
C GLU A 58 -19.58 1.37 21.05
N TYR A 59 -20.76 0.77 21.14
CA TYR A 59 -21.20 -0.33 20.27
C TYR A 59 -21.42 0.07 18.80
N GLN A 60 -21.55 1.37 18.51
CA GLN A 60 -21.68 1.91 17.15
C GLN A 60 -20.35 2.44 16.60
N SER A 61 -19.38 2.65 17.49
CA SER A 61 -18.07 3.17 17.13
C SER A 61 -17.30 2.18 16.26
N ALA A 62 -16.52 2.68 15.30
CA ALA A 62 -15.59 1.84 14.52
C ALA A 62 -14.52 1.18 15.41
N PHE A 63 -14.27 1.75 16.60
CA PHE A 63 -13.33 1.23 17.59
C PHE A 63 -13.88 0.08 18.44
N SER A 64 -15.17 -0.25 18.34
CA SER A 64 -15.81 -1.34 19.09
C SER A 64 -15.19 -2.72 18.84
N VAL A 65 -14.53 -2.89 17.69
CA VAL A 65 -13.91 -4.15 17.28
C VAL A 65 -12.59 -4.41 18.01
N LEU A 66 -11.94 -3.36 18.52
CA LEU A 66 -10.71 -3.47 19.30
C LEU A 66 -11.01 -3.81 20.75
N THR A 67 -10.11 -4.54 21.39
CA THR A 67 -10.14 -4.70 22.84
C THR A 67 -10.03 -3.32 23.52
N PRO A 68 -10.58 -3.13 24.74
CA PRO A 68 -10.51 -1.83 25.43
C PRO A 68 -9.07 -1.30 25.62
N ALA A 69 -8.10 -2.20 25.79
CA ALA A 69 -6.68 -1.86 25.93
C ALA A 69 -6.09 -1.36 24.60
N SER A 70 -6.24 -2.14 23.54
CA SER A 70 -5.75 -1.80 22.18
C SER A 70 -6.42 -0.57 21.61
N ARG A 71 -7.71 -0.37 21.90
CA ARG A 71 -8.44 0.86 21.57
C ARG A 71 -7.79 2.09 22.19
N ARG A 72 -7.49 2.04 23.50
CA ARG A 72 -6.85 3.15 24.22
C ARG A 72 -5.45 3.41 23.67
N ALA A 73 -4.63 2.37 23.54
CA ALA A 73 -3.27 2.47 23.03
C ALA A 73 -3.23 3.05 21.60
N PHE A 74 -4.16 2.63 20.73
CA PHE A 74 -4.29 3.19 19.39
C PHE A 74 -4.66 4.67 19.43
N ILE A 75 -5.69 5.05 20.18
CA ILE A 75 -6.16 6.44 20.29
C ILE A 75 -5.05 7.35 20.83
N ASP A 76 -4.33 6.91 21.86
CA ASP A 76 -3.23 7.66 22.48
C ASP A 76 -2.03 7.83 21.53
N SER A 77 -1.89 6.94 20.54
CA SER A 77 -0.81 7.01 19.54
C SER A 77 -1.07 8.01 18.41
N LEU A 78 -2.30 8.52 18.27
CA LEU A 78 -2.68 9.40 17.16
C LEU A 78 -2.02 10.78 17.31
N THR A 79 -1.30 11.20 16.27
CA THR A 79 -0.71 12.54 16.20
C THR A 79 -1.37 13.36 15.09
N PHE A 80 -1.60 14.64 15.36
CA PHE A 80 -2.32 15.55 14.47
C PHE A 80 -1.54 16.85 14.25
N ASN A 81 -1.77 17.48 13.11
CA ASN A 81 -1.39 18.86 12.84
C ASN A 81 -2.53 19.59 12.09
N GLN A 82 -2.22 20.78 11.54
CA GLN A 82 -3.18 21.60 10.79
C GLN A 82 -3.73 20.92 9.52
N ASN A 83 -3.03 19.92 9.00
CA ASN A 83 -3.40 19.17 7.79
C ASN A 83 -4.14 17.86 8.07
N GLY A 84 -4.30 17.48 9.34
CA GLY A 84 -4.94 16.22 9.74
C GLY A 84 -4.05 15.31 10.57
N LEU A 85 -4.35 14.01 10.51
CA LEU A 85 -3.55 12.95 11.13
C LEU A 85 -2.17 12.86 10.46
N THR A 86 -1.10 12.95 11.25
CA THR A 86 0.31 12.89 10.81
C THR A 86 0.99 11.57 11.16
N GLY A 87 0.50 10.85 12.16
CA GLY A 87 1.05 9.57 12.53
C GLY A 87 0.18 8.78 13.50
N PHE A 88 0.44 7.48 13.57
CA PHE A 88 -0.25 6.56 14.46
C PHE A 88 0.51 5.24 14.58
N SER A 89 0.27 4.49 15.66
CA SER A 89 0.74 3.11 15.76
C SER A 89 -0.26 2.15 15.13
N TYR A 90 0.25 1.16 14.38
CA TYR A 90 -0.56 0.11 13.78
C TYR A 90 -0.39 -1.25 14.46
N ARG A 91 0.42 -1.35 15.52
CA ARG A 91 0.72 -2.61 16.22
C ARG A 91 -0.54 -3.38 16.58
N ASP A 92 -1.43 -2.71 17.30
CA ASP A 92 -2.61 -3.36 17.87
C ASP A 92 -3.69 -3.56 16.79
N LEU A 93 -3.75 -2.67 15.78
CA LEU A 93 -4.61 -2.85 14.60
C LEU A 93 -4.22 -4.12 13.82
N GLN A 94 -2.93 -4.32 13.57
CA GLN A 94 -2.42 -5.47 12.82
C GLN A 94 -2.62 -6.79 13.58
N ALA A 95 -2.49 -6.78 14.90
CA ALA A 95 -2.63 -7.95 15.74
C ALA A 95 -4.09 -8.41 15.89
N GLU A 96 -5.03 -7.48 16.02
CA GLU A 96 -6.42 -7.82 16.35
C GLU A 96 -7.35 -7.86 15.12
N LEU A 97 -7.09 -7.05 14.10
CA LEU A 97 -8.09 -6.72 13.09
C LEU A 97 -7.78 -7.28 11.69
N THR A 98 -8.85 -7.47 10.93
CA THR A 98 -8.77 -7.76 9.49
C THR A 98 -8.58 -6.48 8.66
N PRO A 99 -8.05 -6.55 7.44
CA PRO A 99 -7.89 -5.38 6.57
C PRO A 99 -9.17 -4.57 6.37
N THR A 100 -10.33 -5.22 6.23
CA THR A 100 -11.62 -4.54 6.12
C THR A 100 -11.99 -3.77 7.39
N GLN A 101 -11.66 -4.29 8.56
CA GLN A 101 -11.91 -3.60 9.84
C GLN A 101 -10.96 -2.41 9.99
N ILE A 102 -9.68 -2.59 9.66
CA ILE A 102 -8.68 -1.51 9.64
C ILE A 102 -9.12 -0.40 8.68
N ASP A 103 -9.62 -0.73 7.48
CA ASP A 103 -10.12 0.24 6.50
C ASP A 103 -11.23 1.13 7.06
N LYS A 104 -12.17 0.56 7.84
CA LYS A 104 -13.24 1.33 8.48
C LYS A 104 -12.70 2.35 9.48
N ILE A 105 -11.72 1.95 10.30
CA ILE A 105 -11.10 2.84 11.28
C ILE A 105 -10.32 3.95 10.56
N LEU A 106 -9.49 3.60 9.59
CA LEU A 106 -8.63 4.56 8.88
C LEU A 106 -9.41 5.48 7.94
N ALA A 107 -10.60 5.08 7.49
CA ALA A 107 -11.51 5.96 6.76
C ALA A 107 -11.96 7.16 7.59
N LEU A 108 -12.07 7.03 8.92
CA LEU A 108 -12.43 8.14 9.81
C LEU A 108 -11.40 9.28 9.75
N PHE A 109 -10.14 8.94 9.47
CA PHE A 109 -9.01 9.87 9.47
C PHE A 109 -8.48 10.16 8.05
N GLY A 110 -9.11 9.62 7.01
CA GLY A 110 -8.62 9.73 5.63
C GLY A 110 -7.22 9.14 5.45
N ALA A 111 -6.91 8.03 6.13
CA ALA A 111 -5.61 7.37 6.15
C ALA A 111 -5.62 5.98 5.49
N ARG A 112 -6.64 5.68 4.68
CA ARG A 112 -6.85 4.35 4.09
C ARG A 112 -5.69 3.88 3.21
N ASN A 113 -4.96 4.81 2.59
CA ASN A 113 -3.81 4.54 1.72
C ASN A 113 -2.65 3.85 2.45
N THR A 114 -2.63 3.91 3.78
CA THR A 114 -1.58 3.28 4.60
C THR A 114 -1.77 1.78 4.81
N ILE A 115 -2.94 1.20 4.51
CA ILE A 115 -3.26 -0.24 4.77
C ILE A 115 -2.23 -1.19 4.16
N ALA A 116 -1.76 -0.88 2.95
CA ALA A 116 -0.75 -1.70 2.29
C ALA A 116 0.63 -1.66 2.97
N LEU A 117 0.90 -0.65 3.80
CA LEU A 117 2.18 -0.50 4.50
C LEU A 117 2.27 -1.37 5.76
N MET A 118 1.13 -1.71 6.36
CA MET A 118 1.07 -2.39 7.66
C MET A 118 1.21 -3.91 7.59
N GLN A 119 1.22 -4.50 6.38
CA GLN A 119 1.24 -5.97 6.18
C GLN A 119 0.30 -6.73 7.15
N PRO A 120 -1.02 -6.48 7.08
CA PRO A 120 -1.97 -7.04 8.05
C PRO A 120 -1.97 -8.58 8.03
N VAL A 121 -1.90 -9.18 9.22
CA VAL A 121 -1.72 -10.64 9.39
C VAL A 121 -3.03 -11.42 9.18
N ARG A 122 -4.19 -10.78 9.41
CA ARG A 122 -5.49 -11.46 9.47
C ARG A 122 -6.34 -11.27 8.21
N VAL A 123 -5.98 -11.96 7.13
CA VAL A 123 -6.73 -11.91 5.86
C VAL A 123 -7.78 -13.02 5.82
N VAL A 124 -9.05 -12.69 6.04
CA VAL A 124 -10.12 -13.70 6.17
C VAL A 124 -11.07 -13.75 4.98
N SER A 125 -11.12 -12.71 4.15
CA SER A 125 -12.09 -12.60 3.05
C SER A 125 -11.46 -12.18 1.71
N ALA A 126 -12.20 -12.38 0.61
CA ALA A 126 -11.82 -11.87 -0.70
C ALA A 126 -11.74 -10.34 -0.73
N LYS A 127 -12.55 -9.65 0.08
CA LYS A 127 -12.51 -8.19 0.23
C LYS A 127 -11.20 -7.74 0.87
N ASP A 128 -10.74 -8.46 1.89
CA ASP A 128 -9.46 -8.18 2.55
C ASP A 128 -8.29 -8.32 1.59
N ARG A 129 -8.26 -9.40 0.81
CA ARG A 129 -7.25 -9.60 -0.24
C ARG A 129 -7.24 -8.45 -1.24
N LYS A 130 -8.42 -8.00 -1.68
CA LYS A 130 -8.54 -6.85 -2.60
C LYS A 130 -8.01 -5.55 -1.99
N LEU A 131 -8.26 -5.29 -0.71
CA LEU A 131 -7.77 -4.07 -0.04
C LEU A 131 -6.24 -4.02 0.02
N ILE A 132 -5.60 -5.16 0.26
CA ILE A 132 -4.14 -5.29 0.26
C ILE A 132 -3.62 -5.20 -1.18
N ALA A 133 -4.16 -6.02 -2.10
CA ALA A 133 -3.69 -6.12 -3.48
C ALA A 133 -3.86 -4.82 -4.27
N ALA A 134 -5.04 -4.18 -4.20
CA ALA A 134 -5.34 -2.96 -4.96
C ALA A 134 -4.41 -1.79 -4.59
N ARG A 135 -3.88 -1.79 -3.37
CA ARG A 135 -2.98 -0.74 -2.87
C ARG A 135 -1.50 -1.15 -2.96
N SER A 136 -1.21 -2.46 -3.01
CA SER A 136 0.13 -3.01 -3.29
C SER A 136 0.50 -2.92 -4.77
N PHE A 137 -0.49 -2.97 -5.68
CA PHE A 137 -0.29 -2.79 -7.13
C PHE A 137 0.26 -1.41 -7.51
N SER A 138 0.27 -0.46 -6.58
CA SER A 138 0.94 0.85 -6.76
C SER A 138 2.44 0.83 -6.44
N ARG A 139 3.00 -0.31 -6.00
CA ARG A 139 4.44 -0.50 -5.74
C ARG A 139 5.20 -1.25 -6.86
N CYS A 140 4.51 -1.88 -7.80
CA CYS A 140 5.13 -2.31 -9.06
C CYS A 140 4.93 -1.22 -10.11
N GLY A 141 5.76 -0.18 -10.05
CA GLY A 141 6.03 0.64 -11.22
C GLY A 141 6.93 -0.17 -12.13
N SER A 142 6.36 -0.78 -13.17
CA SER A 142 7.03 -1.18 -14.41
C SER A 142 8.52 -1.53 -14.32
N SER A 143 8.82 -2.78 -13.98
CA SER A 143 9.81 -3.56 -14.72
C SER A 143 9.44 -5.03 -14.51
N GLU A 144 9.00 -5.64 -15.60
CA GLU A 144 8.97 -7.08 -15.86
C GLU A 144 8.85 -8.03 -14.66
N CYS A 145 7.63 -8.51 -14.40
CA CYS A 145 7.50 -9.94 -14.16
C CYS A 145 7.65 -10.60 -15.53
N GLY A 146 8.86 -11.00 -15.91
CA GLY A 146 9.11 -11.77 -17.12
C GLY A 146 8.34 -13.09 -17.03
N GLU A 147 7.27 -13.19 -17.80
CA GLU A 147 6.87 -14.46 -18.39
C GLU A 147 7.71 -14.63 -19.66
N ASP A 148 8.97 -15.01 -19.51
CA ASP A 148 9.81 -15.47 -20.61
C ASP A 148 10.15 -16.94 -20.41
N GLY A 149 9.63 -17.73 -21.36
CA GLY A 149 9.84 -19.15 -21.43
C GLY A 149 11.30 -19.52 -21.70
N GLY A 150 11.54 -20.83 -21.63
CA GLY A 150 12.84 -21.47 -21.63
C GLY A 150 13.87 -20.94 -22.63
N GLY A 151 15.08 -20.75 -22.12
CA GLY A 151 16.31 -20.62 -22.87
C GLY A 151 17.38 -21.47 -22.20
N TYR A 152 17.39 -22.76 -22.55
CA TYR A 152 18.48 -23.69 -22.29
C TYR A 152 19.78 -23.07 -22.84
N SER A 153 20.74 -22.78 -21.96
CA SER A 153 22.11 -22.41 -22.32
C SER A 153 23.04 -23.35 -21.58
N ASP A 154 23.64 -24.28 -22.31
CA ASP A 154 24.75 -25.10 -21.86
C ASP A 154 25.93 -24.18 -21.50
N ASP A 155 26.31 -24.13 -20.22
CA ASP A 155 27.59 -23.60 -19.78
C ASP A 155 28.34 -24.73 -19.04
N PRO A 156 29.35 -25.37 -19.67
CA PRO A 156 30.16 -26.38 -19.03
C PRO A 156 31.46 -25.74 -18.52
N GLY A 157 31.55 -25.45 -17.23
CA GLY A 157 32.85 -25.21 -16.61
C GLY A 157 32.85 -24.36 -15.36
N GLY A 158 32.96 -25.01 -14.21
CA GLY A 158 33.35 -24.36 -12.96
C GLY A 158 33.43 -25.39 -11.84
N GLY A 159 34.62 -25.58 -11.29
CA GLY A 159 35.00 -26.72 -10.46
C GLY A 159 34.35 -26.77 -9.08
N TRP A 160 34.30 -27.99 -8.56
CA TRP A 160 33.91 -28.30 -7.19
C TRP A 160 35.19 -28.27 -6.35
N ASP A 161 35.44 -27.14 -5.69
CA ASP A 161 36.39 -27.08 -4.58
C ASP A 161 35.61 -27.35 -3.29
N ASP A 162 35.58 -28.63 -2.91
CA ASP A 162 35.18 -29.10 -1.58
C ASP A 162 36.26 -28.72 -0.57
N GLY A 163 36.02 -27.63 0.17
CA GLY A 163 36.79 -27.25 1.35
C GLY A 163 35.84 -27.01 2.52
N GLY A 164 35.65 -28.05 3.35
CA GLY A 164 34.95 -27.91 4.62
C GLY A 164 35.72 -27.07 5.63
N ASP A 165 35.02 -26.41 6.54
CA ASP A 165 35.25 -26.55 7.98
C ASP A 165 34.14 -25.84 8.79
N SER A 166 33.89 -26.41 9.97
CA SER A 166 33.18 -25.92 11.15
C SER A 166 32.52 -24.53 11.16
N ASN A 167 31.23 -24.47 11.53
CA ASN A 167 30.81 -23.71 12.72
C ASN A 167 29.33 -23.90 13.11
N GLU A 168 29.12 -23.67 14.41
CA GLU A 168 27.96 -23.82 15.29
C GLU A 168 26.59 -23.35 14.77
N PRO A 169 25.48 -23.80 15.41
CA PRO A 169 24.14 -23.30 15.11
C PRO A 169 24.05 -21.82 15.51
N ALA A 170 24.11 -20.93 14.51
CA ALA A 170 23.79 -19.53 14.69
C ALA A 170 22.33 -19.40 15.14
N GLU A 171 22.12 -18.71 16.26
CA GLU A 171 20.82 -18.17 16.65
C GLU A 171 20.18 -17.45 15.44
N PRO A 172 18.85 -17.53 15.23
CA PRO A 172 18.21 -16.80 14.16
C PRO A 172 18.47 -15.30 14.36
N ALA A 173 19.38 -14.74 13.56
CA ALA A 173 19.62 -13.31 13.54
C ALA A 173 18.27 -12.61 13.29
N GLU A 174 17.87 -11.73 14.20
CA GLU A 174 16.75 -10.84 13.94
C GLU A 174 17.00 -10.15 12.59
N PRO A 175 16.01 -10.12 11.69
CA PRO A 175 16.18 -9.49 10.38
C PRO A 175 16.68 -8.06 10.59
N PRO A 176 17.71 -7.61 9.86
CA PRO A 176 18.27 -6.28 10.03
C PRO A 176 17.15 -5.25 9.87
N SER A 177 17.03 -4.37 10.86
CA SER A 177 16.08 -3.26 10.83
C SER A 177 16.29 -2.49 9.53
N PRO A 178 15.22 -2.14 8.79
CA PRO A 178 15.36 -1.38 7.56
C PRO A 178 16.13 -0.07 7.85
N PRO A 179 17.01 0.38 6.93
CA PRO A 179 17.77 1.60 7.13
C PRO A 179 16.83 2.77 7.39
N ALA A 180 17.25 3.66 8.29
CA ALA A 180 16.56 4.92 8.53
C ALA A 180 16.33 5.63 7.18
N PRO A 181 15.18 6.28 6.95
CA PRO A 181 14.95 7.07 5.76
C PRO A 181 15.96 8.21 5.83
N ASP A 182 16.45 8.64 4.68
CA ASP A 182 17.25 9.86 4.67
C ASP A 182 16.39 10.98 5.32
N PRO A 183 16.88 11.67 6.37
CA PRO A 183 16.15 12.77 7.00
C PRO A 183 15.87 13.94 6.04
N ASN A 184 16.50 13.95 4.86
CA ASN A 184 16.20 14.85 3.74
C ASN A 184 15.33 14.22 2.64
N ASP A 185 15.02 12.92 2.71
CA ASP A 185 14.06 12.30 1.82
C ASP A 185 12.64 12.68 2.25
N THR A 186 12.23 13.84 1.76
CA THR A 186 10.85 14.33 1.74
C THR A 186 9.97 13.53 0.77
N THR A 187 10.21 12.23 0.64
CA THR A 187 9.45 11.37 -0.26
C THR A 187 7.99 11.62 -0.02
N ASP A 188 7.28 11.88 -1.10
CA ASP A 188 5.89 12.33 -1.15
C ASP A 188 4.89 11.22 -0.70
N LYS A 189 5.28 10.38 0.27
CA LYS A 189 4.73 9.07 0.57
C LYS A 189 4.68 8.83 2.08
N ASP A 190 3.66 8.10 2.50
CA ASP A 190 3.58 7.60 3.88
C ASP A 190 4.59 6.46 4.08
N VAL A 191 5.28 6.45 5.22
CA VAL A 191 6.32 5.46 5.54
C VAL A 191 5.96 4.69 6.82
N ALA A 192 6.13 3.37 6.80
CA ALA A 192 5.96 2.50 7.96
C ALA A 192 7.29 2.23 8.64
N GLY A 193 7.27 1.97 9.95
CA GLY A 193 8.45 1.89 10.79
C GLY A 193 8.92 3.24 11.35
N TYR A 194 8.08 4.28 11.24
CA TYR A 194 8.44 5.65 11.58
C TYR A 194 7.33 6.38 12.32
N ALA A 195 7.70 7.35 13.16
CA ALA A 195 6.77 8.26 13.81
C ALA A 195 7.11 9.72 13.52
N CYS A 196 6.06 10.54 13.40
CA CYS A 196 6.19 11.98 13.24
C CYS A 196 6.63 12.62 14.57
N THR A 197 7.81 13.24 14.61
CA THR A 197 8.35 13.92 15.81
C THR A 197 8.36 15.44 15.69
N ALA A 198 8.60 15.96 14.49
CA ALA A 198 8.53 17.38 14.17
C ALA A 198 8.05 17.58 12.73
N ARG A 199 7.83 18.85 12.34
CA ARG A 199 7.37 19.15 10.99
C ARG A 199 8.38 18.65 9.95
N ALA A 200 7.92 17.84 9.00
CA ALA A 200 8.72 17.14 8.01
C ALA A 200 9.81 16.23 8.61
N THR A 201 9.61 15.72 9.83
CA THR A 201 10.60 14.87 10.51
C THR A 201 9.98 13.58 11.00
N CYS A 202 10.45 12.47 10.44
CA CYS A 202 10.08 11.11 10.81
C CYS A 202 11.28 10.42 11.48
N GLU A 203 11.07 9.84 12.66
CA GLU A 203 12.08 9.06 13.39
C GLU A 203 11.70 7.59 13.46
N VAL A 204 12.71 6.70 13.50
CA VAL A 204 12.50 5.24 13.56
C VAL A 204 11.63 4.90 14.77
N LYS A 205 10.50 4.25 14.52
CA LYS A 205 9.62 3.72 15.55
C LYS A 205 8.87 2.50 15.04
N ASN A 206 9.13 1.35 15.65
CA ASN A 206 8.48 0.10 15.29
C ASN A 206 6.95 0.23 15.34
N PHE A 207 6.30 -0.42 14.37
CA PHE A 207 4.84 -0.46 14.24
C PHE A 207 4.17 0.92 14.20
N SER A 208 4.85 1.93 13.65
CA SER A 208 4.32 3.28 13.51
C SER A 208 4.34 3.72 12.04
N ILE A 209 3.36 4.54 11.66
CA ILE A 209 3.32 5.18 10.36
C ILE A 209 3.57 6.67 10.54
N CYS A 210 4.52 7.21 9.77
CA CYS A 210 4.70 8.63 9.56
C CYS A 210 4.06 9.00 8.23
N ARG A 211 3.09 9.92 8.25
CA ARG A 211 2.33 10.32 7.08
C ARG A 211 2.94 11.52 6.38
N LYS A 212 2.66 11.64 5.09
CA LYS A 212 2.94 12.81 4.26
C LYS A 212 2.35 14.05 4.93
N GLY A 213 3.22 15.01 5.23
CA GLY A 213 2.83 16.26 5.86
C GLY A 213 2.73 16.17 7.39
N CYS A 214 3.33 15.15 8.02
CA CYS A 214 4.26 15.45 9.10
C CYS A 214 5.15 16.62 8.60
#